data_AF-A0A1B6FKY1-F1
#
_entry.id   AF-A0A1B6FKY1-F1
#
_cell.length_a   1.000
_cell.length_b   1.000
_cell.length_c   1.000
_cell.angle_alpha   90.00
_cell.angle_beta   90.00
_cell.angle_gamma   90.00
#
_symmetry.space_group_name_H-M   'P 1'
#
loop_
_entity.id
_entity.type
_entity.pdbx_description
1 polymer ?
#
loop_
_entity_poly.entity_id
_entity_poly.type
_entity_poly.pdbx_seq_one_letter_code
_entity_poly.pdbx_strand_id
1 'polypeptide(L)'
;KMVIVQELTQRDWQQRVQACETLIADLPHDARVLFSDKAHFHISGVVNKQNMRYWSGANPRVVHERPLHSEKVTVWCAISSEGIIGPYFFEEDNRCVTINSERYVN
;
A
#
# COMPACT_ATOMS: atom_id res chain seq x y z
N LYS A 1 2.97 8.90 19.90
CA LYS A 1 3.33 8.89 18.46
C LYS A 1 2.18 9.58 17.74
N MET A 2 2.41 10.80 17.24
CA MET A 2 1.41 11.52 16.44
C MET A 2 1.35 10.83 15.08
N VAL A 3 0.18 10.37 14.66
CA VAL A 3 -0.05 9.81 13.33
C VAL A 3 -0.86 10.86 12.59
N ILE A 4 -0.27 11.42 11.54
CA ILE A 4 -0.99 12.29 10.62
C ILE A 4 -1.74 11.35 9.69
N VAL A 5 -3.07 11.44 9.72
CA VAL A 5 -3.96 10.75 8.79
C VAL A 5 -4.53 11.77 7.82
N GLN A 6 -4.96 11.31 6.65
CA GLN A 6 -5.71 12.15 5.73
C GLN A 6 -6.97 12.66 6.43
N GLU A 7 -7.18 13.98 6.44
CA GLU A 7 -8.43 14.56 6.92
C GLU A 7 -9.57 14.17 5.97
N LEU A 8 -10.64 13.60 6.52
CA LEU A 8 -11.84 13.27 5.76
C LEU A 8 -12.76 14.48 5.74
N THR A 9 -13.07 14.94 4.53
CA THR A 9 -14.04 16.01 4.31
C THR A 9 -15.46 15.47 4.29
N GLN A 10 -16.44 16.36 4.36
CA GLN A 10 -17.86 15.99 4.19
C GLN A 10 -18.13 15.34 2.83
N ARG A 11 -17.38 15.71 1.78
CA ARG A 11 -17.50 15.09 0.46
C ARG A 11 -17.02 13.64 0.47
N ASP A 12 -15.90 13.36 1.14
CA ASP A 12 -15.37 12.00 1.26
C ASP A 12 -16.38 11.08 1.97
N TRP A 13 -17.07 11.60 2.99
CA TRP A 13 -18.15 10.87 3.65
C TRP A 13 -19.26 10.49 2.67
N GLN A 14 -19.80 11.48 1.94
CA GLN A 14 -20.89 11.25 0.99
C GLN A 14 -20.49 10.24 -0.09
N GLN A 15 -19.29 10.40 -0.68
CA GLN A 15 -18.79 9.49 -1.71
C GLN A 15 -18.61 8.07 -1.20
N ARG A 16 -18.09 7.89 0.02
CA ARG A 16 -17.88 6.58 0.62
C ARG A 16 -19.18 5.87 0.95
N VAL A 17 -20.17 6.58 1.50
CA VAL A 17 -21.51 6.02 1.76
C VAL A 17 -22.16 5.59 0.46
N GLN A 18 -22.18 6.48 -0.54
CA GLN A 18 -22.76 6.16 -1.84
C GLN A 18 -22.08 4.95 -2.49
N ALA A 19 -20.76 4.88 -2.47
CA ALA A 19 -20.03 3.72 -3.01
C ALA A 19 -20.41 2.41 -2.30
N CYS A 20 -20.53 2.43 -0.96
CA CYS A 20 -20.97 1.25 -0.20
C CYS A 20 -22.40 0.84 -0.55
N GLU A 21 -23.33 1.79 -0.62
CA GLU A 21 -24.74 1.52 -0.96
C GLU A 21 -24.86 0.94 -2.37
N THR A 22 -24.15 1.50 -3.35
CA THR A 22 -24.09 0.98 -4.72
C THR A 22 -23.50 -0.43 -4.77
N LEU A 23 -22.39 -0.69 -4.08
CA LEU A 23 -21.79 -2.02 -4.04
C LEU A 23 -22.73 -3.06 -3.40
N ILE A 24 -23.50 -2.68 -2.37
CA ILE A 24 -24.46 -3.60 -1.74
C ILE A 24 -25.66 -3.89 -2.66
N ALA A 25 -26.14 -2.88 -3.38
CA ALA A 25 -27.31 -3.02 -4.25
C ALA A 25 -27.00 -3.78 -5.55
N ASP A 26 -25.84 -3.49 -6.17
CA ASP A 26 -25.58 -3.87 -7.55
C ASP A 26 -24.55 -5.00 -7.71
N LEU A 27 -23.74 -5.30 -6.68
CA LEU A 27 -22.72 -6.35 -6.80
C LEU A 27 -23.38 -7.74 -6.70
N PRO A 28 -23.24 -8.61 -7.73
CA PRO A 28 -23.75 -9.97 -7.66
C PRO A 28 -23.12 -10.77 -6.51
N HIS A 29 -23.90 -11.65 -5.88
CA HIS A 29 -23.41 -12.51 -4.80
C HIS A 29 -22.27 -13.45 -5.24
N ASP A 30 -22.23 -13.82 -6.52
CA ASP A 30 -21.21 -14.65 -7.15
C ASP A 30 -20.14 -13.83 -7.89
N ALA A 31 -20.10 -12.51 -7.67
CA ALA A 31 -19.13 -11.64 -8.31
C ALA A 31 -17.70 -12.05 -7.96
N ARG A 32 -16.86 -12.17 -8.99
CA ARG A 32 -15.43 -12.40 -8.87
C ARG A 32 -14.71 -11.05 -8.78
N VAL A 33 -14.37 -10.64 -7.56
CA VAL A 33 -13.68 -9.37 -7.31
C VAL A 33 -12.17 -9.58 -7.24
N LEU A 34 -11.43 -8.80 -8.03
CA LEU A 34 -9.98 -8.69 -7.96
C LEU A 34 -9.61 -7.41 -7.23
N PHE A 35 -9.03 -7.53 -6.05
CA PHE A 35 -8.44 -6.41 -5.32
C PHE A 35 -6.97 -6.30 -5.71
N SER A 36 -6.51 -5.15 -6.16
CA SER A 36 -5.10 -4.94 -6.49
C SER A 36 -4.56 -3.68 -5.87
N ASP A 37 -3.27 -3.67 -5.56
CA ASP A 37 -2.58 -2.49 -5.05
C ASP A 37 -1.08 -2.55 -5.38
N LYS A 38 -0.39 -1.43 -5.12
CA LYS A 38 1.05 -1.28 -5.24
C LYS A 38 1.66 -1.05 -3.87
N ALA A 39 2.77 -1.72 -3.58
CA ALA A 39 3.53 -1.50 -2.36
C ALA A 39 5.02 -1.30 -2.65
N HIS A 40 5.66 -0.44 -1.85
CA HIS A 40 7.11 -0.28 -1.84
C HIS A 40 7.75 -1.19 -0.78
N PHE A 41 8.75 -1.96 -1.18
CA PHE A 41 9.59 -2.76 -0.29
C PHE A 41 11.02 -2.24 -0.34
N HIS A 42 11.56 -1.82 0.81
CA HIS A 42 12.91 -1.30 0.91
C HIS A 42 13.91 -2.45 1.06
N ILE A 43 14.91 -2.53 0.17
CA ILE A 43 15.92 -3.62 0.14
C ILE A 43 16.86 -3.51 1.34
N SER A 44 17.06 -2.29 1.84
CA SER A 44 17.86 -1.98 3.04
C SER A 44 17.38 -2.65 4.35
N GLY A 45 16.30 -3.44 4.34
CA GLY A 45 15.74 -4.08 5.54
C GLY A 45 15.12 -3.08 6.52
N VAL A 46 14.93 -1.82 6.11
CA VAL A 46 14.34 -0.78 6.95
C VAL A 46 12.89 -1.15 7.27
N VAL A 47 12.66 -1.45 8.54
CA VAL A 47 11.36 -1.85 9.06
C VAL A 47 10.40 -0.66 9.03
N ASN A 48 9.21 -0.87 8.46
CA ASN A 48 8.10 0.08 8.56
C ASN A 48 7.73 0.25 10.04
N LYS A 49 8.01 1.44 10.60
CA LYS A 49 7.69 1.84 11.99
C LYS A 49 6.19 1.78 12.31
N GLN A 50 5.33 1.70 11.29
CA GLN A 50 3.88 1.61 11.46
C GLN A 50 3.45 0.18 11.81
N ASN A 51 4.19 -0.83 11.35
CA ASN A 51 3.84 -2.25 11.54
C ASN A 51 4.64 -2.93 12.67
N MET A 52 5.68 -2.29 13.22
CA MET A 52 6.51 -2.88 14.29
C MET A 52 6.73 -1.88 15.43
N ARG A 53 6.37 -2.29 16.65
CA ARG A 53 6.51 -1.52 17.90
C ARG A 53 7.48 -2.24 18.83
N TYR A 54 8.59 -1.58 19.18
CA TYR A 54 9.50 -2.05 20.23
C TYR A 54 8.95 -1.62 21.60
N TRP A 55 8.97 -2.54 22.57
CA TRP A 55 8.64 -2.26 23.96
C TRP A 55 9.92 -2.30 24.81
N SER A 56 10.07 -1.35 25.72
CA SER A 56 11.19 -1.29 26.67
C SER A 56 10.71 -0.65 27.97
N GLY A 57 11.21 -1.11 29.12
CA GLY A 57 10.90 -0.54 30.43
C GLY A 57 11.49 0.86 30.66
N ALA A 58 12.44 1.28 29.84
CA ALA A 58 13.01 2.62 29.83
C ALA A 58 13.20 3.12 28.39
N ASN A 59 13.08 4.44 28.17
CA ASN A 59 13.29 5.04 26.85
C ASN A 59 14.75 4.81 26.40
N PRO A 60 14.99 4.06 25.30
CA PRO A 60 16.36 3.68 24.92
C PRO A 60 17.17 4.84 24.35
N ARG A 61 16.57 6.02 24.07
CA ARG A 61 17.22 7.20 23.46
C ARG A 61 18.00 6.89 22.16
N VAL A 62 17.63 5.83 21.46
CA VAL A 62 18.28 5.43 20.21
C VAL A 62 17.70 6.25 19.06
N VAL A 63 18.60 6.96 18.37
CA VAL A 63 18.31 7.61 17.09
C VAL A 63 18.61 6.60 15.99
N HIS A 64 17.60 6.28 15.18
CA HIS A 64 17.79 5.43 14.00
C HIS A 64 17.95 6.32 12.77
N GLU A 65 19.19 6.42 12.29
CA GLU A 65 19.49 7.03 10.99
C GLU A 65 18.84 6.23 9.87
N ARG A 66 18.39 6.93 8.82
CA ARG A 66 17.74 6.32 7.65
C ARG A 66 18.29 6.96 6.40
N PRO A 67 18.62 6.19 5.36
CA PRO A 67 18.99 6.76 4.08
C PRO A 67 17.83 7.60 3.53
N LEU A 68 18.12 8.79 3.01
CA LEU A 68 17.12 9.63 2.33
C LEU A 68 16.57 8.93 1.07
N HIS A 69 17.41 8.13 0.41
CA HIS A 69 17.10 7.40 -0.82
C HIS A 69 17.50 5.93 -0.72
N SER A 70 16.93 5.20 0.24
CA SER A 70 17.13 3.75 0.30
C SER A 70 16.59 3.07 -0.97
N GLU A 71 17.35 2.13 -1.53
CA GLU A 71 16.85 1.26 -2.60
C GLU A 71 15.57 0.57 -2.18
N LYS A 72 14.62 0.57 -3.10
CA LYS A 72 13.29 -0.03 -2.94
C LYS A 72 12.89 -0.70 -4.24
N VAL A 73 11.99 -1.66 -4.16
CA VAL A 73 11.23 -2.19 -5.29
C VAL A 73 9.77 -1.79 -5.14
N THR A 74 9.10 -1.53 -6.26
CA THR A 74 7.65 -1.33 -6.27
C THR A 74 7.01 -2.56 -6.88
N VAL A 75 6.10 -3.15 -6.13
CA VAL A 75 5.43 -4.39 -6.52
C VAL A 75 3.95 -4.11 -6.68
N TRP A 76 3.37 -4.57 -7.78
CA TRP A 76 1.92 -4.72 -7.92
C TRP A 76 1.53 -6.18 -7.70
N CYS A 77 0.40 -6.37 -7.05
CA CYS A 77 -0.20 -7.68 -6.83
C CYS A 77 -1.71 -7.51 -6.79
N ALA A 78 -2.44 -8.52 -7.27
CA ALA A 78 -3.88 -8.65 -7.06
C ALA A 78 -4.23 -9.91 -6.28
N ILE A 79 -5.37 -9.89 -5.60
CA ILE A 79 -5.93 -11.01 -4.84
C ILE A 79 -7.42 -11.13 -5.14
N SER A 80 -7.89 -12.36 -5.23
CA SER A 80 -9.31 -12.73 -5.27
C SER A 80 -9.56 -13.95 -4.41
N SER A 81 -10.82 -14.40 -4.36
CA SER A 81 -11.19 -15.68 -3.75
C SER A 81 -10.46 -16.89 -4.36
N GLU A 82 -9.93 -16.78 -5.58
CA GLU A 82 -9.22 -17.87 -6.27
C GLU A 82 -7.72 -17.87 -6.04
N GLY A 83 -7.18 -16.83 -5.41
CA GLY A 83 -5.77 -16.72 -5.10
C GLY A 83 -5.16 -15.38 -5.51
N ILE A 84 -3.85 -15.41 -5.71
CA ILE A 84 -3.00 -14.24 -5.90
C ILE A 84 -2.52 -14.18 -7.35
N ILE A 85 -2.60 -12.99 -7.95
CA ILE A 85 -2.03 -12.66 -9.26
C ILE A 85 -0.86 -11.69 -9.06
N GLY A 86 0.30 -12.01 -9.63
CA GLY A 86 1.56 -11.31 -9.40
C GLY A 86 2.59 -12.22 -8.73
N PRO A 87 3.66 -11.67 -8.11
CA PRO A 87 4.03 -10.24 -8.06
C PRO A 87 4.54 -9.71 -9.41
N TYR A 88 4.19 -8.47 -9.73
CA TYR A 88 4.81 -7.73 -10.84
C TYR A 88 5.72 -6.63 -10.31
N PHE A 89 6.99 -6.63 -10.73
CA PHE A 89 8.00 -5.66 -10.31
C PHE A 89 8.13 -4.56 -11.35
N PHE A 90 7.97 -3.31 -10.94
CA PHE A 90 8.24 -2.17 -11.81
C PHE A 90 9.73 -1.85 -11.77
N GLU A 91 10.48 -2.35 -12.74
CA GLU A 91 11.92 -2.15 -12.87
C GLU A 91 12.39 -2.00 -14.33
N GLU A 92 13.45 -1.22 -14.52
CA GLU A 92 14.22 -1.12 -15.77
C GLU A 92 15.71 -1.20 -15.38
N ASP A 93 16.50 -2.00 -16.09
CA ASP A 93 17.93 -2.21 -15.80
C ASP A 93 18.23 -2.53 -14.32
N ASN A 94 17.41 -3.41 -13.71
CA ASN A 94 17.47 -3.78 -12.29
C ASN A 94 17.28 -2.61 -11.30
N ARG A 95 16.63 -1.53 -11.73
CA ARG A 95 16.31 -0.38 -10.87
C ARG A 95 14.82 -0.17 -10.83
N CYS A 96 14.29 0.06 -9.62
CA CYS A 96 12.90 0.41 -9.44
C CYS A 96 12.57 1.71 -10.15
N VAL A 97 11.42 1.72 -10.81
CA VAL A 97 10.96 2.87 -11.59
C VAL A 97 9.69 3.47 -11.02
N THR A 98 9.44 4.74 -11.35
CA THR A 98 8.19 5.42 -11.02
C THR A 98 7.08 4.89 -11.92
N ILE A 99 5.96 4.53 -11.32
CA ILE A 99 4.80 4.06 -12.06
C ILE A 99 4.02 5.26 -12.58
N ASN A 100 3.89 5.34 -13.90
CA ASN A 100 3.01 6.27 -14.60
C ASN A 100 1.88 5.48 -15.29
N SER A 101 0.96 6.18 -15.97
CA SER A 101 -0.16 5.53 -16.64
C SER A 101 0.28 4.57 -17.75
N GLU A 102 1.31 4.91 -18.52
CA GLU A 102 1.84 4.08 -19.62
C GLU A 102 2.41 2.75 -19.08
N ARG A 103 3.26 2.82 -18.05
CA ARG A 103 3.86 1.67 -17.39
C ARG A 103 2.86 0.80 -16.63
N TYR A 104 1.65 1.29 -16.38
CA TYR A 104 0.60 0.52 -15.71
C TYR A 104 -0.24 -0.30 -16.68
N VAL A 105 -0.28 0.09 -17.96
CA VAL A 105 -1.05 -0.58 -19.01
C VAL A 105 -0.20 -1.63 -19.74
N ASN A 106 1.12 -1.38 -19.83
CA ASN A 106 2.10 -2.30 -20.41
C ASN A 106 2.54 -3.38 -19.42
#